data_AF-A0A0B8NVN0-F1
#
_entry.id   AF-A0A0B8NVN0-F1
#
_cell.length_a   1.000
_cell.length_b   1.000
_cell.length_c   1.000
_cell.angle_alpha   90.00
_cell.angle_beta   90.00
_cell.angle_gamma   90.00
#
_symmetry.space_group_name_H-M   'P 1'
#
loop_
_entity.id
_entity.type
_entity.pdbx_description
1 polymer ?
#
loop_
_entity_poly.entity_id
_entity_poly.type
_entity_poly.pdbx_seq_one_letter_code
_entity_poly.pdbx_strand_id
1 'polypeptide(L)'
;MMAIFVSALFGLTAQLPMMLEGVLDYPVDTTGFLMAPRGIAAAITLIATAKFMNNSRLKGSVGFGALLCGIAGLIMSRYSENIDFFWIIFPSLIQGCGMGLVFSGLSSISYTTLTPEQGVAGASIFNLFRTIGSSFGISIATTFQFRDAQQQWNALSQSITPYNPNLQTWLAETGKSLNDPTTQTILQEQVHKQSEILAFVHTFTFITLLFVLIVPLLFLVRIPKSANVSKAPSH
;
A
#
# COMPACT_ATOMS: atom_id res chain seq x y z
N MET A 1 6.29 -5.28 16.47
CA MET A 1 5.12 -4.49 16.02
C MET A 1 5.52 -3.39 15.03
N MET A 2 6.44 -2.48 15.37
CA MET A 2 6.97 -1.46 14.45
C MET A 2 7.40 -2.03 13.10
N ALA A 3 8.25 -3.06 13.09
CA ALA A 3 8.72 -3.69 11.86
C ALA A 3 7.55 -4.20 10.99
N ILE A 4 6.60 -4.94 11.59
CA ILE A 4 5.41 -5.48 10.89
C ILE A 4 4.54 -4.33 10.32
N PHE A 5 4.36 -3.24 11.08
CA PHE A 5 3.61 -2.08 10.63
C PHE A 5 4.28 -1.40 9.44
N VAL A 6 5.58 -1.15 9.54
CA VAL A 6 6.37 -0.51 8.50
C VAL A 6 6.44 -1.40 7.25
N SER A 7 6.51 -2.72 7.42
CA SER A 7 6.43 -3.67 6.31
C SER A 7 5.10 -3.56 5.56
N ALA A 8 3.96 -3.55 6.28
CA ALA A 8 2.65 -3.41 5.64
C ALA A 8 2.48 -2.04 4.93
N LEU A 9 2.91 -0.94 5.57
CA LEU A 9 2.90 0.39 4.94
C LEU A 9 3.70 0.44 3.66
N PHE A 10 4.98 0.06 3.72
CA PHE A 10 5.85 0.29 2.58
C PHE A 10 5.61 -0.71 1.44
N GLY A 11 5.16 -1.92 1.74
CA GLY A 11 4.66 -2.85 0.71
C GLY A 11 3.53 -2.25 -0.12
N LEU A 12 2.54 -1.60 0.53
CA LEU A 12 1.45 -0.94 -0.18
C LEU A 12 1.92 0.28 -0.97
N THR A 13 2.93 0.99 -0.45
CA THR A 13 3.44 2.21 -1.08
C THR A 13 4.13 1.98 -2.41
N ALA A 14 4.85 0.86 -2.55
CA ALA A 14 5.63 0.55 -3.73
C ALA A 14 4.79 -0.07 -4.85
N GLN A 15 3.67 -0.71 -4.52
CA GLN A 15 2.86 -1.46 -5.49
C GLN A 15 2.00 -0.55 -6.39
N LEU A 16 1.52 0.58 -5.88
CA LEU A 16 0.71 1.51 -6.68
C LEU A 16 1.43 2.08 -7.92
N PRO A 17 2.67 2.61 -7.84
CA PRO A 17 3.38 3.08 -9.03
C PRO A 17 3.69 1.93 -9.99
N MET A 18 4.06 0.75 -9.47
CA MET A 18 4.32 -0.44 -10.30
C MET A 18 3.09 -0.81 -11.14
N MET A 19 1.88 -0.71 -10.58
CA MET A 19 0.64 -0.96 -11.32
C MET A 19 0.35 0.14 -12.35
N LEU A 20 0.50 1.42 -11.97
CA LEU A 20 0.19 2.56 -12.85
C LEU A 20 1.14 2.59 -14.07
N GLU A 21 2.44 2.43 -13.83
CA GLU A 21 3.45 2.46 -14.90
C GLU A 21 3.51 1.14 -15.66
N GLY A 22 3.50 0.00 -14.95
CA GLY A 22 3.73 -1.31 -15.56
C GLY A 22 2.52 -1.90 -16.28
N VAL A 23 1.30 -1.64 -15.79
CA VAL A 23 0.09 -2.33 -16.28
C VAL A 23 -0.88 -1.38 -16.96
N LEU A 24 -1.02 -0.16 -16.42
CA LEU A 24 -1.89 0.87 -17.01
C LEU A 24 -1.18 1.75 -18.03
N ASP A 25 0.14 1.56 -18.22
CA ASP A 25 0.96 2.29 -19.20
C ASP A 25 0.88 3.82 -19.02
N TYR A 26 0.78 4.26 -17.76
CA TYR A 26 0.76 5.69 -17.45
C TYR A 26 2.17 6.27 -17.54
N PRO A 27 2.35 7.44 -18.19
CA PRO A 27 3.62 8.14 -18.18
C PRO A 27 4.09 8.40 -16.74
N VAL A 28 5.40 8.27 -16.51
CA VAL A 28 6.03 8.49 -15.20
C VAL A 28 5.65 9.86 -14.61
N ASP A 29 5.53 10.88 -15.46
CA ASP A 29 5.10 12.23 -15.07
C ASP A 29 3.68 12.26 -14.47
N THR A 30 2.77 11.49 -15.07
CA THR A 30 1.35 11.40 -14.64
C THR A 30 1.25 10.56 -13.36
N THR A 31 1.97 9.44 -13.29
CA THR A 31 2.06 8.63 -12.07
C THR A 31 2.60 9.45 -10.90
N GLY A 32 3.65 10.24 -11.12
CA GLY A 32 4.19 11.17 -10.14
C GLY A 32 3.14 12.19 -9.65
N PHE A 33 2.38 12.78 -10.56
CA PHE A 33 1.32 13.73 -10.22
C PHE A 33 0.18 13.07 -9.41
N LEU A 34 -0.24 11.86 -9.78
CA LEU A 34 -1.28 11.10 -9.07
C LEU A 34 -0.84 10.69 -7.66
N MET A 35 0.46 10.47 -7.46
CA MET A 35 1.04 10.11 -6.18
C MET A 35 1.41 11.30 -5.31
N ALA A 36 1.59 12.50 -5.88
CA ALA A 36 1.96 13.71 -5.14
C ALA A 36 0.98 14.06 -3.99
N PRO A 37 -0.36 14.00 -4.16
CA PRO A 37 -1.33 14.26 -3.10
C PRO A 37 -1.12 13.41 -1.84
N ARG A 38 -0.63 12.17 -2.01
CA ARG A 38 -0.33 11.27 -0.90
C ARG A 38 0.78 11.82 0.01
N GLY A 39 1.88 12.28 -0.60
CA GLY A 39 3.01 12.85 0.12
C GLY A 39 2.63 14.16 0.82
N ILE A 40 1.85 15.00 0.13
CA ILE A 40 1.31 16.24 0.69
C ILE A 40 0.41 15.95 1.89
N ALA A 41 -0.53 15.02 1.76
CA ALA A 41 -1.41 14.60 2.85
C ALA A 41 -0.63 14.06 4.06
N ALA A 42 0.39 13.25 3.82
CA ALA A 42 1.27 12.76 4.89
C ALA A 42 2.02 13.89 5.60
N ALA A 43 2.57 14.85 4.85
CA ALA A 43 3.28 16.00 5.39
C ALA A 43 2.36 16.90 6.23
N ILE A 44 1.18 17.26 5.70
CA ILE A 44 0.16 18.04 6.42
C ILE A 44 -0.21 17.34 7.72
N THR A 45 -0.44 16.03 7.64
CA THR A 45 -0.87 15.25 8.81
C THR A 45 0.24 15.17 9.86
N LEU A 46 1.49 15.02 9.47
CA LEU A 46 2.63 15.05 10.40
C LEU A 46 2.72 16.38 11.16
N ILE A 47 2.60 17.50 10.44
CA ILE A 47 2.64 18.85 11.03
C ILE A 47 1.46 19.08 11.95
N ALA A 48 0.25 18.73 11.50
CA ALA A 48 -0.96 18.86 12.30
C ALA A 48 -0.88 18.03 13.58
N THR A 49 -0.44 16.79 13.47
CA THR A 49 -0.35 15.88 14.62
C THR A 49 0.70 16.36 15.63
N ALA A 50 1.82 16.94 15.17
CA ALA A 50 2.84 17.51 16.08
C ALA A 50 2.29 18.63 17.00
N LYS A 51 1.27 19.38 16.57
CA LYS A 51 0.63 20.43 17.38
C LYS A 51 -0.47 19.92 18.33
N PHE A 52 -1.16 18.84 17.97
CA PHE A 52 -2.36 18.35 18.67
C PHE A 52 -2.16 17.06 19.49
N MET A 53 -1.00 16.40 19.36
CA MET A 53 -0.77 15.13 20.04
C MET A 53 -0.53 15.33 21.54
N ASN A 54 -1.37 14.69 22.36
CA ASN A 54 -1.23 14.62 23.81
C ASN A 54 -0.98 13.15 24.20
N ASN A 55 -0.19 12.87 25.24
CA ASN A 55 0.27 11.51 25.59
C ASN A 55 -0.84 10.44 25.67
N SER A 56 -2.06 10.81 26.07
CA SER A 56 -3.21 9.90 26.16
C SER A 56 -3.83 9.53 24.79
N ARG A 57 -3.49 10.23 23.70
CA ARG A 57 -4.09 10.06 22.37
C ARG A 57 -3.19 9.36 21.35
N LEU A 58 -1.92 9.04 21.68
CA LEU A 58 -0.99 8.41 20.73
C LEU A 58 -1.49 7.05 20.22
N LYS A 59 -2.03 6.20 21.10
CA LYS A 59 -2.61 4.90 20.68
C LYS A 59 -3.76 5.07 19.71
N GLY A 60 -4.65 6.01 20.01
CA GLY A 60 -5.80 6.32 19.17
C GLY A 60 -5.38 6.84 17.80
N SER A 61 -4.35 7.68 17.75
CA SER A 61 -3.80 8.21 16.48
C SER A 61 -3.23 7.10 15.59
N VAL A 62 -2.42 6.19 16.14
CA VAL A 62 -1.86 5.09 15.34
C VAL A 62 -2.95 4.10 14.91
N GLY A 63 -3.90 3.78 15.79
CA GLY A 63 -5.04 2.93 15.44
C GLY A 63 -5.93 3.55 14.36
N PHE A 64 -6.25 4.83 14.47
CA PHE A 64 -7.03 5.56 13.48
C PHE A 64 -6.28 5.66 12.14
N GLY A 65 -4.98 5.96 12.16
CA GLY A 65 -4.17 5.98 10.95
C GLY A 65 -4.06 4.62 10.27
N ALA A 66 -3.96 3.53 11.04
CA ALA A 66 -4.01 2.17 10.51
C ALA A 66 -5.36 1.84 9.86
N LEU A 67 -6.47 2.29 10.46
CA LEU A 67 -7.81 2.16 9.88
C LEU A 67 -7.93 2.93 8.56
N LEU A 68 -7.42 4.17 8.49
CA LEU A 68 -7.41 4.94 7.24
C LEU A 68 -6.61 4.23 6.15
N CYS A 69 -5.43 3.69 6.48
CA CYS A 69 -4.64 2.89 5.54
C CYS A 69 -5.39 1.62 5.08
N GLY A 70 -6.10 0.95 5.99
CA GLY A 70 -6.95 -0.20 5.67
C GLY A 70 -8.11 0.17 4.75
N ILE A 71 -8.81 1.28 5.00
CA ILE A 71 -9.90 1.78 4.15
C ILE A 71 -9.38 2.12 2.75
N ALA A 72 -8.24 2.82 2.66
CA ALA A 72 -7.61 3.11 1.39
C ALA A 72 -7.22 1.82 0.64
N GLY A 73 -6.67 0.83 1.35
CA GLY A 73 -6.37 -0.49 0.79
C GLY A 73 -7.61 -1.24 0.30
N LEU A 74 -8.75 -1.15 1.00
CA LEU A 74 -10.02 -1.73 0.54
C LEU A 74 -10.51 -1.07 -0.75
N ILE A 75 -10.36 0.26 -0.88
CA ILE A 75 -10.70 0.96 -2.12
C ILE A 75 -9.77 0.48 -3.26
N MET A 76 -8.46 0.35 -2.98
CA MET A 76 -7.47 -0.17 -3.92
C MET A 76 -7.73 -1.62 -4.34
N SER A 77 -8.29 -2.46 -3.46
CA SER A 77 -8.68 -3.84 -3.78
C SER A 77 -9.84 -3.94 -4.80
N ARG A 78 -10.46 -2.82 -5.18
CA ARG A 78 -11.53 -2.77 -6.16
C ARG A 78 -11.11 -2.11 -7.47
N TYR A 79 -9.80 -1.98 -7.69
CA TYR A 79 -9.28 -1.43 -8.92
C TYR A 79 -9.58 -2.35 -10.10
N SER A 80 -9.80 -1.72 -11.25
CA SER A 80 -10.10 -2.36 -12.53
C SER A 80 -9.29 -1.65 -13.62
N GLU A 81 -9.29 -2.19 -14.84
CA GLU A 81 -8.51 -1.64 -15.96
C GLU A 81 -8.95 -0.21 -16.32
N ASN A 82 -10.23 0.11 -16.12
CA ASN A 82 -10.84 1.41 -16.40
C ASN A 82 -10.99 2.23 -15.11
N ILE A 83 -9.87 2.57 -14.48
CA ILE A 83 -9.90 3.38 -13.27
C ILE A 83 -9.87 4.88 -13.59
N ASP A 84 -10.74 5.64 -12.92
CA ASP A 84 -10.71 7.11 -12.97
C ASP A 84 -9.59 7.65 -12.07
N PHE A 85 -8.95 8.75 -12.48
CA PHE A 85 -7.97 9.47 -11.68
C PHE A 85 -8.49 9.82 -10.28
N PHE A 86 -9.78 10.14 -10.14
CA PHE A 86 -10.37 10.40 -8.83
C PHE A 86 -10.21 9.21 -7.87
N TRP A 87 -10.44 8.00 -8.37
CA TRP A 87 -10.34 6.76 -7.59
C TRP A 87 -8.90 6.36 -7.29
N ILE A 88 -7.91 6.97 -7.93
CA ILE A 88 -6.49 6.84 -7.57
C ILE A 88 -6.10 7.88 -6.50
N ILE A 89 -6.51 9.13 -6.69
CA ILE A 89 -6.13 10.26 -5.80
C ILE A 89 -6.80 10.12 -4.43
N PHE A 90 -8.10 9.81 -4.39
CA PHE A 90 -8.88 9.74 -3.16
C PHE A 90 -8.31 8.75 -2.12
N PRO A 91 -8.09 7.45 -2.44
CA PRO A 91 -7.48 6.54 -1.49
C PRO A 91 -6.03 6.89 -1.19
N SER A 92 -5.28 7.45 -2.15
CA SER A 92 -3.91 7.94 -1.93
C SER A 92 -3.86 9.07 -0.89
N LEU A 93 -4.83 9.98 -0.90
CA LEU A 93 -4.96 11.05 0.09
C LEU A 93 -5.27 10.48 1.49
N ILE A 94 -6.26 9.59 1.58
CA ILE A 94 -6.65 8.92 2.84
C ILE A 94 -5.46 8.16 3.43
N GLN A 95 -4.75 7.42 2.59
CA GLN A 95 -3.59 6.65 3.00
C GLN A 95 -2.42 7.54 3.41
N GLY A 96 -2.19 8.66 2.71
CA GLY A 96 -1.21 9.67 3.11
C GLY A 96 -1.50 10.21 4.52
N CYS A 97 -2.77 10.54 4.81
CA CYS A 97 -3.20 10.94 6.14
C CYS A 97 -2.95 9.82 7.17
N GLY A 98 -3.32 8.58 6.85
CA GLY A 98 -3.08 7.42 7.71
C GLY A 98 -1.59 7.22 8.03
N MET A 99 -0.73 7.30 7.01
CA MET A 99 0.73 7.21 7.16
C MET A 99 1.28 8.30 8.07
N GLY A 100 0.83 9.54 7.92
CA GLY A 100 1.27 10.66 8.77
C GLY A 100 0.92 10.46 10.25
N LEU A 101 -0.32 10.04 10.54
CA LEU A 101 -0.78 9.77 11.91
C LEU A 101 0.00 8.63 12.57
N VAL A 102 0.23 7.55 11.82
CA VAL A 102 0.98 6.41 12.31
C VAL A 102 2.43 6.83 12.56
N PHE A 103 3.09 7.46 11.58
CA PHE A 103 4.50 7.82 11.72
C PHE A 103 4.74 8.80 12.87
N SER A 104 3.83 9.77 13.07
CA SER A 104 3.87 10.69 14.20
C SER A 104 3.71 9.98 15.56
N GLY A 105 2.74 9.04 15.66
CA GLY A 105 2.50 8.29 16.89
C GLY A 105 3.63 7.32 17.21
N LEU A 106 4.12 6.59 16.21
CA LEU A 106 5.21 5.63 16.34
C LEU A 106 6.53 6.33 16.73
N SER A 107 6.89 7.43 16.07
CA SER A 107 8.08 8.20 16.43
C SER A 107 7.99 8.73 17.86
N SER A 108 6.87 9.36 18.24
CA SER A 108 6.69 9.87 19.59
C SER A 108 6.77 8.77 20.66
N ILE A 109 6.13 7.60 20.46
CA ILE A 109 6.25 6.46 21.40
C ILE A 109 7.71 6.02 21.54
N SER A 110 8.45 5.95 20.43
CA SER A 110 9.84 5.49 20.43
C SER A 110 10.77 6.44 21.19
N TYR A 111 10.50 7.74 21.15
CA TYR A 111 11.28 8.75 21.86
C TYR A 111 10.86 8.97 23.31
N THR A 112 9.65 8.56 23.71
CA THR A 112 9.17 8.76 25.10
C THR A 112 10.00 8.02 26.16
N THR A 113 10.72 6.98 25.79
CA THR A 113 11.54 6.16 26.73
C THR A 113 13.03 6.52 26.71
N LEU A 114 13.45 7.50 25.90
CA LEU A 114 14.86 7.85 25.70
C LEU A 114 15.22 9.13 26.45
N THR A 115 16.40 9.17 27.06
CA THR A 115 16.96 10.43 27.57
C THR A 115 17.44 11.32 26.41
N PRO A 116 17.57 12.64 26.59
CA PRO A 116 18.02 13.55 25.53
C PRO A 116 19.36 13.14 24.90
N GLU A 117 20.28 12.60 25.70
CA GLU A 117 21.58 12.08 25.26
C GLU A 117 21.47 10.82 24.39
N GLN A 118 20.44 10.01 24.61
CA GLN A 118 20.16 8.80 23.82
C GLN A 118 19.32 9.08 22.57
N GLY A 119 18.86 10.31 22.37
CA GLY A 119 17.98 10.68 21.25
C GLY A 119 18.58 10.36 19.87
N VAL A 120 19.88 10.64 19.68
CA VAL A 120 20.59 10.36 18.41
C VAL A 120 20.68 8.84 18.16
N ALA A 121 21.08 8.07 19.16
CA ALA A 121 21.17 6.61 19.06
C ALA A 121 19.80 5.96 18.81
N GLY A 122 18.76 6.43 19.51
CA GLY A 122 17.39 5.98 19.32
C GLY A 122 16.84 6.30 17.92
N ALA A 123 17.14 7.49 17.38
CA ALA A 123 16.78 7.85 16.02
C ALA A 123 17.44 6.96 14.96
N SER A 124 18.72 6.60 15.17
CA SER A 124 19.44 5.67 14.30
C SER A 124 18.82 4.27 14.31
N ILE A 125 18.49 3.73 15.50
CA ILE A 125 17.82 2.43 15.63
C ILE A 125 16.42 2.47 15.01
N PHE A 126 15.65 3.53 15.25
CA PHE A 126 14.32 3.72 14.66
C PHE A 126 14.39 3.70 13.12
N ASN A 127 15.34 4.44 12.54
CA ASN A 127 15.54 4.43 11.09
C ASN A 127 16.01 3.07 10.57
N LEU A 128 16.87 2.36 11.30
CA LEU A 128 17.31 1.01 10.92
C LEU A 128 16.11 0.04 10.82
N PHE A 129 15.28 -0.02 11.87
CA PHE A 129 14.08 -0.85 11.85
C PHE A 129 13.08 -0.41 10.78
N ARG A 130 13.00 0.90 10.50
CA ARG A 130 12.15 1.43 9.44
C ARG A 130 12.62 0.92 8.08
N THR A 131 13.90 1.08 7.77
CA THR A 131 14.47 0.64 6.48
C THR A 131 14.35 -0.86 6.32
N ILE A 132 14.75 -1.65 7.32
CA ILE A 132 14.64 -3.12 7.29
C ILE A 132 13.17 -3.54 7.12
N GLY A 133 12.26 -2.98 7.91
CA GLY A 133 10.84 -3.27 7.80
C GLY A 133 10.29 -2.94 6.42
N SER A 134 10.67 -1.80 5.85
CA SER A 134 10.22 -1.38 4.52
C SER A 134 10.71 -2.33 3.43
N SER A 135 11.99 -2.69 3.42
CA SER A 135 12.55 -3.62 2.45
C SER A 135 11.89 -5.01 2.55
N PHE A 136 11.66 -5.49 3.77
CA PHE A 136 10.98 -6.78 3.98
C PHE A 136 9.54 -6.75 3.48
N GLY A 137 8.82 -5.65 3.74
CA GLY A 137 7.45 -5.46 3.29
C GLY A 137 7.32 -5.40 1.78
N ILE A 138 8.18 -4.61 1.13
CA ILE A 138 8.22 -4.50 -0.33
C ILE A 138 8.56 -5.86 -0.95
N SER A 139 9.59 -6.54 -0.44
CA SER A 139 10.01 -7.84 -0.99
C SER A 139 8.91 -8.90 -0.89
N ILE A 140 8.22 -9.00 0.25
CA ILE A 140 7.09 -9.94 0.40
C ILE A 140 5.95 -9.56 -0.54
N ALA A 141 5.58 -8.28 -0.62
CA ALA A 141 4.50 -7.81 -1.48
C ALA A 141 4.80 -8.10 -2.96
N THR A 142 5.99 -7.75 -3.44
CA THR A 142 6.42 -8.03 -4.83
C THR A 142 6.50 -9.53 -5.11
N THR A 143 7.01 -10.33 -4.17
CA THR A 143 7.07 -11.79 -4.34
C THR A 143 5.66 -12.40 -4.39
N PHE A 144 4.76 -11.92 -3.54
CA PHE A 144 3.37 -12.34 -3.55
C PHE A 144 2.69 -11.97 -4.87
N GLN A 145 2.83 -10.72 -5.33
CA GLN A 145 2.31 -10.24 -6.61
C GLN A 145 2.81 -11.12 -7.77
N PHE A 146 4.13 -11.34 -7.88
CA PHE A 146 4.71 -12.12 -8.98
C PHE A 146 4.20 -13.57 -9.00
N ARG A 147 4.11 -14.19 -7.82
CA ARG A 147 3.59 -15.56 -7.70
C ARG A 147 2.11 -15.64 -8.04
N ASP A 148 1.32 -14.66 -7.60
CA ASP A 148 -0.11 -14.62 -7.89
C ASP A 148 -0.35 -14.35 -9.37
N ALA A 149 0.38 -13.41 -9.99
CA ALA A 149 0.33 -13.14 -11.43
C ALA A 149 0.57 -14.41 -12.26
N GLN A 150 1.58 -15.20 -11.90
CA GLN A 150 1.85 -16.48 -12.55
C GLN A 150 0.71 -17.50 -12.35
N GLN A 151 0.07 -17.52 -11.18
CA GLN A 151 -1.08 -18.39 -10.93
C GLN A 151 -2.29 -17.97 -11.77
N GLN A 152 -2.58 -16.66 -11.82
CA GLN A 152 -3.68 -16.12 -12.62
C GLN A 152 -3.43 -16.29 -14.12
N TRP A 153 -2.19 -16.12 -14.58
CA TRP A 153 -1.79 -16.40 -15.96
C TRP A 153 -2.13 -17.84 -16.35
N ASN A 154 -1.76 -18.81 -15.50
CA ASN A 154 -2.06 -20.22 -15.76
C ASN A 154 -3.57 -20.49 -15.76
N ALA A 155 -4.31 -19.93 -14.80
CA ALA A 155 -5.76 -20.11 -14.69
C ALA A 155 -6.53 -19.50 -15.88
N LEU A 156 -6.15 -18.29 -16.31
CA LEU A 156 -6.74 -17.59 -17.45
C LEU A 156 -6.36 -18.27 -18.77
N SER A 157 -5.09 -18.67 -18.93
CA SER A 157 -4.63 -19.37 -20.13
C SER A 157 -5.33 -20.72 -20.33
N GLN A 158 -5.63 -21.45 -19.25
CA GLN A 158 -6.41 -22.70 -19.31
C GLN A 158 -7.84 -22.48 -19.81
N SER A 159 -8.38 -21.26 -19.65
CA SER A 159 -9.72 -20.90 -20.13
C SER A 159 -9.76 -20.58 -21.62
N ILE A 160 -8.60 -20.39 -22.27
CA ILE A 160 -8.48 -20.25 -23.73
C ILE A 160 -8.52 -21.64 -24.35
N THR A 161 -9.74 -22.17 -24.50
CA THR A 161 -9.98 -23.41 -25.24
C THR A 161 -10.86 -23.11 -26.46
N PRO A 162 -10.67 -23.84 -27.58
CA PRO A 162 -11.52 -23.71 -28.77
C PRO A 162 -13.00 -23.95 -28.48
N TYR A 163 -13.33 -24.56 -27.34
CA TYR A 163 -14.68 -24.90 -26.89
C TYR A 163 -15.30 -23.85 -25.96
N ASN A 164 -14.57 -22.78 -25.62
CA ASN A 164 -15.11 -21.73 -24.76
C ASN A 164 -16.09 -20.85 -25.56
N PRO A 165 -17.39 -20.80 -25.20
CA PRO A 165 -18.41 -20.05 -25.94
C PRO A 165 -18.13 -18.54 -25.98
N ASN A 166 -17.50 -17.97 -24.95
CA ASN A 166 -17.12 -16.56 -24.93
C ASN A 166 -16.00 -16.26 -25.95
N LEU A 167 -15.04 -17.18 -26.08
CA LEU A 167 -13.96 -17.04 -27.06
C LEU A 167 -14.48 -17.19 -28.49
N GLN A 168 -15.38 -18.15 -28.73
CA GLN A 168 -16.00 -18.33 -30.06
C GLN A 168 -16.83 -17.10 -30.47
N THR A 169 -17.58 -16.52 -29.53
CA THR A 169 -18.36 -15.29 -29.77
C THR A 169 -17.43 -14.13 -30.12
N TRP A 170 -16.37 -13.92 -29.35
CA TRP A 170 -15.39 -12.86 -29.62
C TRP A 170 -14.67 -13.04 -30.96
N LEU A 171 -14.28 -14.26 -31.32
CA LEU A 171 -13.65 -14.57 -32.61
C LEU A 171 -14.61 -14.31 -33.78
N ALA A 172 -15.88 -14.67 -33.63
CA ALA A 172 -16.92 -14.43 -34.63
C ALA A 172 -17.18 -12.93 -34.83
N GLU A 173 -17.23 -12.15 -33.75
CA GLU A 173 -17.44 -10.70 -33.79
C GLU A 173 -16.24 -9.93 -34.37
N THR A 174 -15.01 -10.40 -34.09
CA THR A 174 -13.78 -9.76 -34.59
C THR A 174 -13.33 -10.29 -35.95
N GLY A 175 -13.98 -11.32 -36.49
CA GLY A 175 -13.58 -11.98 -37.74
C GLY A 175 -12.20 -12.65 -37.66
N LYS A 176 -11.71 -12.93 -36.45
CA LYS A 176 -10.38 -13.49 -36.19
C LYS A 176 -10.42 -15.01 -36.08
N SER A 177 -9.28 -15.65 -36.33
CA SER A 177 -9.13 -17.10 -36.21
C SER A 177 -8.09 -17.45 -35.15
N LEU A 178 -8.37 -18.48 -34.35
CA LEU A 178 -7.43 -19.02 -33.36
C LEU A 178 -6.09 -19.51 -33.98
N ASN A 179 -6.09 -19.82 -35.27
CA ASN A 179 -4.89 -20.29 -35.99
C ASN A 179 -4.05 -19.14 -36.55
N ASP A 180 -4.53 -17.90 -36.48
CA ASP A 180 -3.74 -16.72 -36.88
C ASP A 180 -2.76 -16.34 -35.75
N PRO A 181 -1.44 -16.31 -36.01
CA PRO A 181 -0.44 -15.90 -35.03
C PRO A 181 -0.74 -14.54 -34.39
N THR A 182 -1.30 -13.60 -35.15
CA THR A 182 -1.64 -12.26 -34.66
C THR A 182 -2.73 -12.30 -33.59
N THR A 183 -3.72 -13.18 -33.78
CA THR A 183 -4.82 -13.38 -32.82
C THR A 183 -4.32 -14.02 -31.53
N GLN A 184 -3.36 -14.94 -31.62
CA GLN A 184 -2.73 -15.55 -30.45
C GLN A 184 -1.93 -14.53 -29.63
N THR A 185 -1.17 -13.64 -30.28
CA THR A 185 -0.43 -12.57 -29.60
C THR A 185 -1.37 -11.62 -28.85
N ILE A 186 -2.46 -11.18 -29.49
CA ILE A 186 -3.45 -10.31 -28.84
C ILE A 186 -4.06 -10.97 -27.59
N LEU A 187 -4.42 -12.26 -27.69
CA LEU A 187 -4.97 -13.00 -26.55
C LEU A 187 -3.93 -13.17 -25.43
N GLN A 188 -2.68 -13.44 -25.76
CA GLN A 188 -1.59 -13.53 -24.78
C GLN A 188 -1.37 -12.20 -24.05
N GLU A 189 -1.34 -11.08 -24.77
CA GLU A 189 -1.20 -9.74 -24.17
C GLU A 189 -2.38 -9.42 -23.24
N GLN A 190 -3.61 -9.77 -23.65
CA GLN A 190 -4.80 -9.57 -22.81
C GLN A 190 -4.78 -10.42 -21.55
N VAL A 191 -4.43 -11.71 -21.66
CA VAL A 191 -4.26 -12.57 -20.49
C VAL A 191 -3.15 -12.05 -19.58
N HIS A 192 -2.08 -11.49 -20.16
CA HIS A 192 -0.97 -10.93 -19.38
C HIS A 192 -1.47 -9.78 -18.52
N LYS A 193 -2.10 -8.80 -19.17
CA LYS A 193 -2.62 -7.61 -18.52
C LYS A 193 -3.64 -7.95 -17.43
N GLN A 194 -4.59 -8.83 -17.74
CA GLN A 194 -5.60 -9.27 -16.78
C GLN A 194 -5.00 -10.02 -15.59
N SER A 195 -4.01 -10.89 -15.83
CA SER A 195 -3.32 -11.62 -14.76
C SER A 195 -2.56 -10.70 -13.81
N GLU A 196 -1.90 -9.67 -14.34
CA GLU A 196 -1.20 -8.66 -13.55
C GLU A 196 -2.17 -7.80 -12.74
N ILE A 197 -3.26 -7.28 -13.33
CA ILE A 197 -4.25 -6.48 -12.61
C ILE A 197 -4.86 -7.27 -11.45
N LEU A 198 -5.22 -8.53 -11.69
CA LEU A 198 -5.78 -9.39 -10.65
C LEU A 198 -4.76 -9.65 -9.52
N ALA A 199 -3.49 -9.84 -9.87
CA ALA A 199 -2.41 -10.00 -8.90
C ALA A 199 -2.17 -8.75 -8.04
N PHE A 200 -2.23 -7.55 -8.64
CA PHE A 200 -2.18 -6.30 -7.89
C PHE A 200 -3.37 -6.16 -6.93
N VAL A 201 -4.58 -6.46 -7.41
CA VAL A 201 -5.80 -6.43 -6.58
C VAL A 201 -5.70 -7.39 -5.39
N HIS A 202 -5.24 -8.63 -5.61
CA HIS A 202 -5.01 -9.59 -4.53
C HIS A 202 -3.91 -9.11 -3.57
N THR A 203 -2.85 -8.51 -4.08
CA THR A 203 -1.76 -7.94 -3.27
C THR A 203 -2.26 -6.79 -2.39
N PHE A 204 -3.07 -5.88 -2.93
CA PHE A 204 -3.71 -4.82 -2.15
C PHE A 204 -4.65 -5.38 -1.08
N THR A 205 -5.41 -6.42 -1.41
CA THR A 205 -6.28 -7.12 -0.44
C THR A 205 -5.46 -7.75 0.69
N PHE A 206 -4.38 -8.44 0.34
CA PHE A 206 -3.48 -9.06 1.31
C PHE A 206 -2.89 -8.02 2.27
N ILE A 207 -2.39 -6.90 1.75
CA ILE A 207 -1.80 -5.84 2.58
C ILE A 207 -2.87 -5.13 3.43
N THR A 208 -4.09 -4.98 2.90
CA THR A 208 -5.23 -4.44 3.64
C THR A 208 -5.57 -5.31 4.85
N LEU A 209 -5.58 -6.64 4.67
CA LEU A 209 -5.82 -7.59 5.75
C LEU A 209 -4.74 -7.49 6.83
N LEU A 210 -3.47 -7.27 6.45
CA LEU A 210 -2.40 -6.99 7.42
C LEU A 210 -2.70 -5.74 8.24
N PHE A 211 -3.17 -4.64 7.63
CA PHE A 211 -3.58 -3.44 8.38
C PHE A 211 -4.69 -3.71 9.37
N VAL A 212 -5.71 -4.45 8.94
CA VAL A 212 -6.84 -4.84 9.80
C VAL A 212 -6.37 -5.70 10.98
N LEU A 213 -5.43 -6.62 10.77
CA LEU A 213 -4.84 -7.45 11.84
C LEU A 213 -3.95 -6.66 12.81
N ILE A 214 -3.32 -5.57 12.35
CA ILE A 214 -2.44 -4.76 13.20
C ILE A 214 -3.26 -3.90 14.17
N VAL A 215 -4.46 -3.44 13.80
CA VAL A 215 -5.35 -2.65 14.65
C VAL A 215 -5.61 -3.31 16.02
N PRO A 216 -6.09 -4.57 16.14
CA PRO A 216 -6.31 -5.22 17.43
C PRO A 216 -5.00 -5.51 18.16
N LEU A 217 -3.91 -5.81 17.44
CA LEU A 217 -2.59 -6.04 18.04
C LEU A 217 -2.09 -4.79 18.78
N LEU A 218 -2.47 -3.60 18.30
CA LEU A 218 -2.13 -2.31 18.90
C LEU A 218 -2.78 -2.11 20.27
N PHE A 219 -3.99 -2.65 20.47
CA PHE A 219 -4.65 -2.63 21.78
C PHE A 219 -3.96 -3.54 22.80
N LEU A 220 -3.33 -4.63 22.34
CA LEU A 220 -2.56 -5.52 23.21
C LEU A 220 -1.27 -4.89 23.74
N VAL A 221 -0.70 -3.92 23.00
CA VAL A 221 0.56 -3.29 23.39
C VAL A 221 0.33 -2.33 24.56
N ARG A 222 0.91 -2.68 25.70
CA ARG A 222 0.95 -1.83 26.90
C ARG A 222 2.03 -0.76 26.68
N ILE A 223 1.60 0.49 26.48
CA ILE A 223 2.53 1.62 26.50
C ILE A 223 2.81 1.92 27.97
N PRO A 224 4.08 1.96 28.41
CA PRO A 224 4.42 2.37 29.77
C PRO A 224 3.81 3.74 30.07
N LYS A 225 3.08 3.86 31.18
CA LYS A 225 2.60 5.16 31.65
C LYS A 225 3.79 5.94 32.20
N SER A 226 4.09 7.07 31.56
CA SER A 226 4.93 8.19 32.03
C SER A 226 6.39 8.22 31.58
N ALA A 227 6.75 9.29 30.86
CA ALA A 227 7.63 10.32 31.41
C ALA A 227 7.14 11.68 30.89
N ASN A 228 7.13 12.69 31.77
CA ASN A 228 6.68 14.06 31.47
C ASN A 228 7.32 14.55 30.17
N VAL A 229 6.49 14.97 29.22
CA VAL A 229 6.93 15.90 28.17
C VAL A 229 7.33 17.17 28.92
N SER A 230 8.62 17.31 29.19
CA SER A 230 9.17 18.57 29.69
C SER A 230 8.71 19.64 28.72
N LYS A 231 7.90 20.58 29.22
CA LYS A 231 7.62 21.84 28.56
C LYS A 231 8.96 22.36 28.01
N ALA A 232 9.02 22.62 26.70
CA ALA A 232 10.13 23.36 26.15
C ALA A 232 10.26 24.70 26.90
N PRO A 233 11.47 25.14 27.28
CA PRO A 233 11.62 26.44 27.91
C PRO A 233 11.20 27.53 26.91
N SER A 234 10.22 28.33 27.32
CA SER A 234 9.92 29.60 26.69
C SER A 234 11.14 30.50 26.83
N HIS A 235 11.77 30.81 25.70
CA HIS A 235 12.63 31.99 25.55
C HIS A 235 11.92 32.97 24.61
#